data_AF-A0A0P1AMH9-F1
#
_entry.id   AF-A0A0P1AMH9-F1
#
_cell.length_a   1.000
_cell.length_b   1.000
_cell.length_c   1.000
_cell.angle_alpha   90.00
_cell.angle_beta   90.00
_cell.angle_gamma   90.00
#
_symmetry.space_group_name_H-M   'P 1'
#
loop_
_entity.id
_entity.type
_entity.pdbx_description
1 polymer ?
#
loop_
_entity_poly.entity_id
_entity_poly.type
_entity_poly.pdbx_seq_one_letter_code
_entity_poly.pdbx_strand_id
1 'polypeptide(L)'
;MWSVKPILLLTLMTVAVLADDKECEVCIKVVDEIKSTYGQSLEKSPKGNSQSLAEKAVTTHCGKKLSSKDNKLCYNLEPLKKDVARQVAFKKDSMKICKLLEKKNPDFCSMRYPVKTDANTDYSKMRVKQLRKILGERGVECVGCVEKSDFIAKIKETESLHSEL
;
A
#
# COMPACT_ATOMS: atom_id res chain seq x y z
N MET A 1 -58.04 0.29 30.41
CA MET A 1 -56.62 -0.12 30.45
C MET A 1 -56.26 -0.76 29.11
N TRP A 2 -55.53 -0.05 28.24
CA TRP A 2 -54.50 -0.62 27.35
C TRP A 2 -53.86 0.52 26.56
N SER A 3 -52.64 0.89 26.95
CA SER A 3 -51.80 1.81 26.20
C SER A 3 -50.83 0.98 25.35
N VAL A 4 -51.10 0.88 24.06
CA VAL A 4 -50.15 0.34 23.08
C VAL A 4 -49.16 1.46 22.71
N LYS A 5 -47.90 1.31 23.12
CA LYS A 5 -46.81 2.20 22.69
C LYS A 5 -46.18 1.64 21.41
N PRO A 6 -45.97 2.46 20.36
CA PRO A 6 -45.31 2.01 19.15
C PRO A 6 -43.82 1.86 19.41
N ILE A 7 -43.32 0.63 19.27
CA ILE A 7 -41.89 0.33 19.29
C ILE A 7 -41.32 0.76 17.94
N LEU A 8 -40.66 1.92 17.92
CA LEU A 8 -39.90 2.41 16.78
C LEU A 8 -38.58 1.62 16.70
N LEU A 9 -38.56 0.56 15.90
CA LEU A 9 -37.35 -0.20 15.57
C LEU A 9 -36.50 0.60 14.58
N LEU A 10 -35.52 1.33 15.11
CA LEU A 10 -34.49 2.02 14.33
C LEU A 10 -33.48 0.96 13.85
N THR A 11 -33.61 0.52 12.59
CA THR A 11 -32.63 -0.37 11.95
C THR A 11 -31.32 0.36 11.71
N LEU A 12 -30.30 0.08 12.53
CA LEU A 12 -28.92 0.48 12.28
C LEU A 12 -28.40 -0.28 11.05
N MET A 13 -28.29 0.38 9.90
CA MET A 13 -27.50 -0.15 8.79
C MET A 13 -26.02 -0.08 9.18
N THR A 14 -25.44 -1.22 9.55
CA THR A 14 -23.99 -1.35 9.64
C THR A 14 -23.41 -1.37 8.23
N VAL A 15 -22.86 -0.23 7.81
CA VAL A 15 -22.03 -0.18 6.60
C VAL A 15 -20.74 -0.92 6.91
N ALA A 16 -20.64 -2.16 6.45
CA ALA A 16 -19.38 -2.90 6.48
C ALA A 16 -18.39 -2.21 5.53
N VAL A 17 -17.51 -1.39 6.10
CA VAL A 17 -16.36 -0.85 5.38
C VAL A 17 -15.50 -2.04 5.01
N LEU A 18 -15.50 -2.40 3.71
CA LEU A 18 -14.60 -3.40 3.16
C LEU A 18 -13.16 -2.95 3.42
N ALA A 19 -12.52 -3.55 4.42
CA ALA A 19 -11.12 -3.31 4.73
C ALA A 19 -10.30 -3.51 3.45
N ASP A 20 -9.58 -2.48 3.03
CA ASP A 20 -8.67 -2.58 1.91
C ASP A 20 -7.40 -3.28 2.42
N ASP A 21 -7.33 -4.60 2.22
CA ASP A 21 -6.29 -5.50 2.75
C ASP A 21 -4.84 -5.10 2.41
N LYS A 22 -4.63 -4.07 1.58
CA LYS A 22 -3.33 -3.63 1.03
C LYS A 22 -3.08 -2.13 1.21
N GLU A 23 -3.80 -1.48 2.10
CA GLU A 23 -3.61 -0.06 2.37
C GLU A 23 -2.15 0.24 2.79
N CYS A 24 -1.56 1.27 2.17
CA CYS A 24 -0.17 1.68 2.41
C CYS A 24 0.91 0.59 2.18
N GLU A 25 0.63 -0.50 1.44
CA GLU A 25 1.55 -1.65 1.34
C GLU A 25 2.99 -1.27 0.93
N VAL A 26 3.15 -0.34 -0.02
CA VAL A 26 4.47 0.12 -0.50
C VAL A 26 5.17 0.95 0.59
N CYS A 27 4.43 1.86 1.25
CA CYS A 27 4.97 2.68 2.32
C CYS A 27 5.42 1.84 3.52
N ILE A 28 4.59 0.89 3.95
CA ILE A 28 4.90 0.04 5.11
C ILE A 28 6.19 -0.73 4.85
N LYS A 29 6.30 -1.38 3.68
CA LYS A 29 7.50 -2.14 3.30
C LYS A 29 8.75 -1.26 3.32
N VAL A 30 8.73 -0.09 2.68
CA VAL A 30 9.89 0.82 2.68
C VAL A 30 10.23 1.32 4.09
N VAL A 31 9.24 1.69 4.91
CA VAL A 31 9.48 2.14 6.29
C VAL A 31 10.06 1.02 7.16
N ASP A 32 9.62 -0.23 6.98
CA ASP A 32 10.20 -1.39 7.65
C ASP A 32 11.64 -1.66 7.24
N GLU A 33 11.96 -1.53 5.94
CA GLU A 33 13.33 -1.64 5.45
C GLU A 33 14.24 -0.53 5.99
N ILE A 34 13.72 0.70 6.12
CA ILE A 34 14.41 1.81 6.78
C ILE A 34 14.64 1.50 8.26
N LYS A 35 13.64 0.98 8.98
CA LYS A 35 13.77 0.57 10.39
C LYS A 35 14.83 -0.52 10.57
N SER A 36 14.88 -1.49 9.67
CA SER A 36 15.91 -2.54 9.67
C SER A 36 17.31 -1.95 9.46
N THR A 37 17.45 -1.04 8.48
CA THR A 37 18.71 -0.32 8.22
C THR A 37 19.14 0.54 9.42
N TYR A 38 18.18 1.17 10.10
CA TYR A 38 18.42 1.92 11.33
C TYR A 38 18.85 1.02 12.49
N GLY A 39 18.21 -0.15 12.66
CA GLY A 39 18.61 -1.16 13.65
C GLY A 39 20.08 -1.57 13.49
N GLN A 40 20.49 -1.91 12.26
CA GLN A 40 21.89 -2.23 11.94
C GLN A 40 22.84 -1.06 12.21
N SER A 41 22.38 0.18 12.02
CA SER A 41 23.17 1.38 12.29
C SER A 41 23.35 1.64 13.79
N LEU A 42 22.33 1.32 14.60
CA LEU A 42 22.41 1.38 16.06
C LEU A 42 23.37 0.34 16.64
N GLU A 43 23.35 -0.89 16.13
CA GLU A 43 24.27 -1.95 16.57
C GLU A 43 25.74 -1.56 16.31
N LYS A 44 26.01 -0.94 15.16
CA LYS A 44 27.36 -0.45 14.81
C LYS A 44 27.78 0.80 15.58
N SER A 45 26.83 1.54 16.15
CA SER A 45 27.09 2.83 16.82
C SER A 45 26.10 3.07 17.96
N PRO A 46 26.19 2.32 19.07
CA PRO A 46 25.20 2.34 20.15
C PRO A 46 25.17 3.68 20.92
N LYS A 47 26.25 4.45 20.89
CA LYS A 47 26.34 5.81 21.46
C LYS A 47 26.07 6.92 20.43
N GLY A 48 25.72 6.56 19.19
CA GLY A 48 25.46 7.51 18.13
C GLY A 48 24.16 8.30 18.34
N ASN A 49 24.09 9.50 17.77
CA ASN A 49 22.86 10.29 17.79
C ASN A 49 21.75 9.57 16.99
N SER A 50 20.66 9.19 17.65
CA SER A 50 19.57 8.41 17.07
C SER A 50 18.94 9.06 15.85
N GLN A 51 18.73 10.38 15.89
CA GLN A 51 18.18 11.14 14.76
C GLN A 51 19.13 11.11 13.56
N SER A 52 20.42 11.36 13.77
CA SER A 52 21.42 11.33 12.69
C SER A 52 21.55 9.94 12.07
N LEU A 53 21.55 8.88 12.89
CA LEU A 53 21.58 7.50 12.41
C LEU A 53 20.31 7.14 11.63
N ALA A 54 19.14 7.58 12.07
CA ALA A 54 17.88 7.35 11.36
C ALA A 54 17.83 8.11 10.03
N GLU A 55 18.32 9.36 9.96
CA GLU A 55 18.43 10.11 8.70
C GLU A 55 19.39 9.45 7.71
N LYS A 56 20.51 8.91 8.22
CA LYS A 56 21.42 8.08 7.41
C LYS A 56 20.71 6.83 6.90
N ALA A 57 19.96 6.13 7.74
CA ALA A 57 19.23 4.94 7.33
C ALA A 57 18.22 5.22 6.21
N VAL A 58 17.49 6.35 6.27
CA VAL A 58 16.60 6.79 5.18
C VAL A 58 17.40 7.01 3.90
N THR A 59 18.50 7.78 3.97
CA THR A 59 19.34 8.10 2.81
C THR A 59 19.97 6.84 2.21
N THR A 60 20.47 5.93 3.05
CA THR A 60 21.07 4.66 2.64
C THR A 60 20.06 3.73 2.00
N HIS A 61 18.83 3.65 2.53
CA HIS A 61 17.80 2.81 1.92
C HIS A 61 17.34 3.38 0.58
N CYS A 62 17.03 4.68 0.51
CA CYS A 62 16.55 5.32 -0.72
C CYS A 62 17.64 5.52 -1.79
N GLY A 63 18.92 5.44 -1.44
CA GLY A 63 20.03 5.42 -2.39
C GLY A 63 20.31 4.05 -3.04
N LYS A 64 19.58 2.99 -2.68
CA LYS A 64 19.73 1.66 -3.28
C LYS A 64 19.03 1.60 -4.65
N LYS A 65 19.40 0.60 -5.45
CA LYS A 65 18.61 0.22 -6.64
C LYS A 65 17.32 -0.46 -6.18
N LEU A 66 16.23 0.29 -6.16
CA LEU A 66 14.91 -0.13 -5.67
C LEU A 66 13.96 -0.49 -6.82
N SER A 67 12.83 -1.13 -6.50
CA SER A 67 11.74 -1.33 -7.46
C SER A 67 11.13 0.01 -7.87
N SER A 68 10.44 0.08 -9.02
CA SER A 68 9.83 1.33 -9.51
C SER A 68 8.91 2.00 -8.47
N LYS A 69 8.09 1.20 -7.77
CA LYS A 69 7.19 1.72 -6.72
C LYS A 69 7.94 2.18 -5.47
N ASP A 70 8.94 1.43 -5.02
CA ASP A 70 9.77 1.81 -3.87
C ASP A 70 10.56 3.09 -4.15
N ASN A 71 11.10 3.21 -5.38
CA ASN A 71 11.82 4.41 -5.82
C ASN A 71 10.91 5.63 -5.90
N LYS A 72 9.69 5.48 -6.44
CA LYS A 72 8.68 6.56 -6.46
C LYS A 72 8.30 7.00 -5.05
N LEU A 73 8.16 6.05 -4.12
CA LEU A 73 7.92 6.37 -2.71
C LEU A 73 9.10 7.11 -2.09
N CYS A 74 10.33 6.65 -2.32
CA CYS A 74 11.53 7.31 -1.83
C CYS A 74 11.66 8.75 -2.32
N TYR A 75 11.35 9.02 -3.59
CA TYR A 75 11.32 10.38 -4.15
C TYR A 75 10.38 11.32 -3.35
N ASN A 76 9.20 10.83 -2.98
CA ASN A 76 8.26 11.59 -2.14
C ASN A 76 8.71 11.66 -0.66
N LEU A 77 9.47 10.68 -0.20
CA LEU A 77 9.90 10.53 1.19
C LEU A 77 11.13 11.38 1.54
N GLU A 78 12.06 11.60 0.59
CA GLU A 78 13.31 12.34 0.82
C GLU A 78 13.12 13.76 1.37
N PRO A 79 12.20 14.59 0.85
CA PRO A 79 11.91 15.90 1.43
C PRO A 79 11.44 15.84 2.88
N LEU A 80 10.86 14.69 3.29
CA LEU A 80 10.34 14.42 4.63
C LEU A 80 11.31 13.63 5.50
N LYS A 81 12.57 13.43 5.06
CA LYS A 81 13.57 12.60 5.73
C LYS A 81 13.68 12.86 7.23
N LYS A 82 13.75 14.13 7.65
CA LYS A 82 13.89 14.49 9.08
C LYS A 82 12.71 14.01 9.92
N ASP A 83 11.50 14.12 9.38
CA ASP A 83 10.28 13.68 10.07
C ASP A 83 10.20 12.17 10.14
N VAL A 84 10.44 11.47 9.02
CA VAL A 84 10.46 10.00 8.96
C VAL A 84 11.51 9.44 9.89
N ALA A 85 12.73 9.98 9.84
CA ALA A 85 13.83 9.59 10.73
C ALA A 85 13.45 9.75 12.20
N ARG A 86 12.78 10.84 12.57
CA ARG A 86 12.29 11.05 13.93
C ARG A 86 11.28 9.98 14.35
N GLN A 87 10.30 9.67 13.49
CA GLN A 87 9.30 8.65 13.82
C GLN A 87 9.93 7.24 13.94
N VAL A 88 10.90 6.93 13.07
CA VAL A 88 11.67 5.67 13.10
C VAL A 88 12.52 5.59 14.37
N ALA A 89 13.20 6.66 14.75
CA ALA A 89 13.99 6.74 15.99
C ALA A 89 13.11 6.53 17.24
N PHE A 90 11.87 7.02 17.21
CA PHE A 90 10.86 6.78 18.26
C PHE A 90 10.19 5.40 18.20
N LYS A 91 10.64 4.51 17.29
CA LYS A 91 10.13 3.15 17.12
C LYS A 91 8.62 3.10 16.88
N LYS A 92 8.06 4.13 16.27
CA LYS A 92 6.62 4.16 15.94
C LYS A 92 6.30 3.09 14.92
N ASP A 93 5.12 2.48 15.02
CA ASP A 93 4.63 1.49 14.05
C ASP A 93 4.61 2.03 12.60
N SER A 94 4.91 1.17 11.62
CA SER A 94 5.07 1.55 10.21
C SER A 94 3.78 2.05 9.59
N MET A 95 2.65 1.39 9.88
CA MET A 95 1.34 1.83 9.42
C MET A 95 1.02 3.22 9.99
N LYS A 96 1.29 3.47 11.29
CA LYS A 96 1.10 4.79 11.89
C LYS A 96 2.05 5.87 11.35
N ILE A 97 3.22 5.50 10.85
CA ILE A 97 4.12 6.43 10.13
C ILE A 97 3.50 6.76 8.76
N CYS A 98 3.10 5.75 8.00
CA CYS A 98 2.50 5.91 6.68
C CYS A 98 1.21 6.75 6.73
N LYS A 99 0.33 6.51 7.71
CA LYS A 99 -0.87 7.33 7.94
C LYS A 99 -0.58 8.79 8.33
N LEU A 100 0.58 9.06 8.91
CA LEU A 100 1.02 10.43 9.15
C LEU A 100 1.54 11.09 7.88
N LEU A 101 2.25 10.33 7.04
CA LEU A 101 2.76 10.80 5.75
C LEU A 101 1.63 11.01 4.72
N GLU A 102 0.59 10.17 4.74
CA GLU A 102 -0.61 10.28 3.91
C GLU A 102 -1.28 11.65 4.04
N LYS A 103 -1.30 12.22 5.25
CA LYS A 103 -1.84 13.57 5.50
C LYS A 103 -1.07 14.68 4.77
N LYS A 104 0.19 14.41 4.39
CA LYS A 104 1.05 15.34 3.64
C LYS A 104 1.00 15.08 2.14
N ASN A 105 0.95 13.81 1.75
CA ASN A 105 0.80 13.39 0.38
C ASN A 105 0.00 12.07 0.33
N PRO A 106 -1.19 12.04 -0.29
CA PRO A 106 -2.02 10.82 -0.35
C PRO A 106 -1.33 9.65 -1.08
N ASP A 107 -0.32 9.93 -1.92
CA ASP A 107 0.44 8.91 -2.64
C ASP A 107 1.10 7.87 -1.72
N PHE A 108 1.46 8.25 -0.49
CA PHE A 108 2.10 7.32 0.45
C PHE A 108 1.25 6.09 0.76
N CYS A 109 -0.08 6.24 0.82
CA CYS A 109 -0.98 5.13 1.13
C CYS A 109 -1.77 4.59 -0.08
N SER A 110 -1.80 5.35 -1.18
CA SER A 110 -2.43 4.92 -2.44
C SER A 110 -1.52 4.05 -3.30
N MET A 111 -0.19 4.17 -3.17
CA MET A 111 0.74 3.34 -3.94
C MET A 111 0.64 1.85 -3.58
N ARG A 112 0.48 1.03 -4.64
CA ARG A 112 0.37 -0.42 -4.58
C ARG A 112 1.40 -1.10 -5.47
N TYR A 113 1.82 -2.30 -5.09
CA TYR A 113 2.61 -3.16 -5.97
C TYR A 113 1.72 -3.70 -7.10
N PRO A 114 2.30 -3.93 -8.29
CA PRO A 114 1.58 -4.58 -9.37
C PRO A 114 1.12 -5.97 -8.93
N VAL A 115 -0.05 -6.40 -9.41
CA VAL A 115 -0.53 -7.76 -9.16
C VAL A 115 0.36 -8.69 -9.97
N LYS A 116 1.12 -9.56 -9.29
CA LYS A 116 1.91 -10.58 -9.97
C LYS A 116 0.95 -11.58 -10.62
N THR A 117 1.00 -11.66 -11.95
CA THR A 117 0.30 -12.66 -12.74
C THR A 117 1.31 -13.41 -13.60
N ASP A 118 1.18 -14.73 -13.66
CA ASP A 118 1.96 -15.64 -14.50
C ASP A 118 1.02 -16.51 -15.35
N ALA A 119 1.59 -17.33 -16.24
CA ALA A 119 0.83 -18.20 -17.13
C ALA A 119 -0.08 -19.22 -16.42
N ASN A 120 0.16 -19.49 -15.13
CA ASN A 120 -0.61 -20.45 -14.32
C ASN A 120 -1.58 -19.75 -13.37
N THR A 121 -1.74 -18.42 -13.46
CA THR A 121 -2.55 -17.67 -12.53
C THR A 121 -4.03 -17.97 -12.71
N ASP A 122 -4.65 -18.52 -11.65
CA ASP A 122 -6.08 -18.81 -11.62
C ASP A 122 -6.89 -17.54 -11.28
N TYR A 123 -7.23 -16.77 -12.30
CA TYR A 123 -8.04 -15.55 -12.18
C TYR A 123 -9.45 -15.80 -11.60
N SER A 124 -9.94 -17.05 -11.63
CA SER A 124 -11.24 -17.39 -11.04
C SER A 124 -11.27 -17.24 -9.51
N LYS A 125 -10.10 -17.30 -8.86
CA LYS A 125 -9.95 -17.10 -7.40
C LYS A 125 -9.85 -15.63 -7.00
N MET A 126 -9.63 -14.70 -7.94
CA MET A 126 -9.48 -13.28 -7.65
C MET A 126 -10.84 -12.57 -7.51
N ARG A 127 -10.90 -11.50 -6.73
CA ARG A 127 -12.08 -10.61 -6.67
C ARG A 127 -12.12 -9.70 -7.89
N VAL A 128 -13.31 -9.27 -8.34
CA VAL A 128 -13.47 -8.36 -9.50
C VAL A 128 -12.62 -7.08 -9.36
N LYS A 129 -12.45 -6.54 -8.14
CA LYS A 129 -11.57 -5.39 -7.87
C LYS A 129 -10.11 -5.66 -8.27
N GLN A 130 -9.60 -6.87 -8.03
CA GLN A 130 -8.24 -7.27 -8.41
C GLN A 130 -8.13 -7.47 -9.92
N LEU A 131 -9.15 -8.06 -10.55
CA LEU A 131 -9.21 -8.22 -12.00
C LEU A 131 -9.17 -6.85 -12.71
N ARG A 132 -9.99 -5.89 -12.25
CA ARG A 132 -9.95 -4.51 -12.76
C ARG A 132 -8.58 -3.84 -12.56
N LYS A 133 -7.91 -4.12 -11.45
CA LYS A 133 -6.56 -3.61 -11.18
C LYS A 133 -5.53 -4.15 -12.18
N ILE A 134 -5.58 -5.45 -12.50
CA ILE A 134 -4.72 -6.06 -13.53
C ILE A 134 -4.93 -5.38 -14.88
N LEU A 135 -6.17 -5.20 -15.30
CA LEU A 135 -6.49 -4.52 -16.56
C LEU A 135 -5.99 -3.08 -16.58
N GLY A 136 -6.22 -2.33 -15.49
CA GLY A 136 -5.71 -0.95 -15.35
C GLY A 136 -4.19 -0.85 -15.33
N GLU A 137 -3.50 -1.81 -14.72
CA GLU A 137 -2.02 -1.90 -14.76
C GLU A 137 -1.49 -2.15 -16.17
N ARG A 138 -2.26 -2.83 -17.02
CA ARG A 138 -1.98 -3.03 -18.44
C ARG A 138 -2.48 -1.89 -19.34
N GLY A 139 -3.09 -0.84 -18.78
CA GLY A 139 -3.69 0.25 -19.55
C GLY A 139 -4.93 -0.15 -20.35
N VAL A 140 -5.57 -1.27 -19.99
CA VAL A 140 -6.74 -1.82 -20.68
C VAL A 140 -8.01 -1.47 -19.92
N GLU A 141 -8.97 -0.88 -20.62
CA GLU A 141 -10.33 -0.69 -20.11
C GLU A 141 -11.25 -1.84 -20.56
N CYS A 142 -12.10 -2.33 -19.66
CA CYS A 142 -13.06 -3.41 -19.92
C CYS A 142 -14.44 -2.80 -20.19
N VAL A 143 -14.66 -2.30 -21.40
CA VAL A 143 -15.95 -1.69 -21.78
C VAL A 143 -17.01 -2.79 -21.93
N GLY A 144 -18.14 -2.64 -21.24
CA GLY A 144 -19.26 -3.60 -21.30
C GLY A 144 -19.11 -4.86 -20.44
N CYS A 145 -18.04 -4.98 -19.64
CA CYS A 145 -17.85 -6.11 -18.74
C CYS A 145 -18.77 -6.01 -17.51
N VAL A 146 -19.72 -6.93 -17.39
CA VAL A 146 -20.72 -6.96 -16.31
C VAL A 146 -20.44 -8.11 -15.35
N GLU A 147 -20.14 -9.28 -15.88
CA GLU A 147 -19.88 -10.49 -15.11
C GLU A 147 -18.39 -10.72 -14.86
N LYS A 148 -18.06 -11.51 -13.83
CA LYS A 148 -16.68 -11.84 -13.49
C LYS A 148 -15.95 -12.53 -14.64
N SER A 149 -16.65 -13.40 -15.38
CA SER A 149 -16.18 -14.08 -16.58
C SER A 149 -15.67 -13.10 -17.64
N ASP A 150 -16.36 -11.97 -17.84
CA ASP A 150 -15.97 -10.95 -18.83
C ASP A 150 -14.60 -10.35 -18.50
N PHE A 151 -14.37 -10.01 -17.23
CA PHE A 151 -13.06 -9.50 -16.79
C PHE A 151 -11.95 -10.54 -16.96
N ILE A 152 -12.24 -11.80 -16.65
CA ILE A 152 -11.26 -12.90 -16.82
C ILE A 152 -10.93 -13.09 -18.30
N ALA A 153 -11.94 -13.07 -19.17
CA ALA A 153 -11.75 -13.19 -20.61
C ALA A 153 -10.86 -12.04 -21.15
N LYS A 154 -11.15 -10.79 -20.74
CA LYS A 154 -10.35 -9.63 -21.15
C LYS A 154 -8.90 -9.69 -20.65
N ILE A 155 -8.68 -10.19 -19.44
CA ILE A 155 -7.32 -10.37 -18.90
C ILE A 155 -6.56 -11.41 -19.73
N LYS A 156 -7.19 -12.53 -20.09
CA LYS A 156 -6.54 -13.56 -20.92
C LYS A 156 -6.21 -13.06 -22.33
N GLU A 157 -7.10 -12.27 -22.93
CA GLU A 157 -6.86 -11.64 -24.24
C GLU A 157 -5.65 -10.70 -24.24
N THR A 158 -5.32 -10.11 -23.08
CA THR A 158 -4.31 -9.06 -22.94
C THR A 158 -3.05 -9.50 -22.18
N GLU A 159 -2.81 -10.81 -22.04
CA GLU A 159 -1.64 -11.33 -21.31
C GLU A 159 -0.31 -10.91 -21.93
N SER A 160 -0.24 -10.81 -23.26
CA SER A 160 0.96 -10.38 -23.98
C SER A 160 1.37 -8.93 -23.74
N LEU A 161 0.46 -8.08 -23.22
CA LEU A 161 0.76 -6.67 -22.94
C LEU A 161 1.52 -6.47 -21.63
N HIS A 162 1.57 -7.48 -20.76
CA HIS A 162 2.30 -7.37 -19.49
C HIS A 162 3.82 -7.56 -19.66
N SER A 163 4.29 -8.22 -20.72
CA SER A 163 5.72 -8.59 -20.86
C SER A 163 6.67 -7.43 -21.19
N GLU A 164 6.19 -6.19 -21.33
CA GLU A 164 7.01 -5.03 -21.78
C GLU A 164 7.24 -3.93 -20.72
N LEU A 165 7.01 -4.20 -19.42
CA LEU A 165 7.17 -3.22 -18.32
C LEU A 165 8.18 -3.64 -17.24
#